data_AF-A0A2J0LCZ8-F1
#
_entry.id   AF-A0A2J0LCZ8-F1
#
_cell.length_a   1.000
_cell.length_b   1.000
_cell.length_c   1.000
_cell.angle_alpha   90.00
_cell.angle_beta   90.00
_cell.angle_gamma   90.00
#
_symmetry.space_group_name_H-M   'P 1'
#
loop_
_entity.id
_entity.type
_entity.pdbx_description
1 polymer ?
#
loop_
_entity_poly.entity_id
_entity_poly.type
_entity_poly.pdbx_seq_one_letter_code
_entity_poly.pdbx_strand_id
1 'polypeptide(L)'
;MKLSVVDQSRLVKFCVRVSVFVIIYVVFFQNNVFAGNLNADPHPASLINELKNHFDSYYSAVQMKGTYKSPEGVIKEIRTIVRKYLGEPDDTHLCGEANTLSELNCAIEEYLRVYGKSINIFIIEEEGVVNCWLGELIKDSSGKRNIWGQQIPYKIKIMDHLVINDFMSWATHGQDAYETGTQNGIVYLNFTAYRIRANETWDFLTRMGSGKFKKNYDSLKSNRLRKILMYKAWYGLYQDCVEQFNSVDEAKKVFIKRYIELKEQNSLAHESGHNFVSCSGETPSAVEEEMIAILTELRYGSAPYDSMDFLISTAWANTMSFYNLAGQNILNLMVKEIAGKAENDSFQGISVQGNYLSEKIRFLYQLSDLQIRKLGEKIFKQLKLLHTNCYPEQKTLQKSGQRSFSAV
;
A
#
# COMPACT_ATOMS: atom_id res chain seq x y z
N MET A 1 -43.60 22.79 51.79
CA MET A 1 -44.66 22.95 50.77
C MET A 1 -45.20 21.55 50.46
N LYS A 2 -46.45 21.22 50.87
CA LYS A 2 -47.05 19.90 50.61
C LYS A 2 -47.80 19.96 49.28
N LEU A 3 -47.44 19.09 48.32
CA LEU A 3 -48.20 18.96 47.07
C LEU A 3 -49.64 18.54 47.39
N SER A 4 -50.60 19.10 46.65
CA SER A 4 -52.00 18.70 46.80
C SER A 4 -52.16 17.22 46.43
N VAL A 5 -53.16 16.55 47.00
CA VAL A 5 -53.45 15.12 46.70
C VAL A 5 -53.66 14.89 45.20
N VAL A 6 -54.16 15.89 44.48
CA VAL A 6 -54.36 15.86 43.02
C VAL A 6 -53.01 15.89 42.28
N ASP A 7 -52.05 16.68 42.75
CA ASP A 7 -50.70 16.77 42.16
C ASP A 7 -49.88 15.51 42.42
N GLN A 8 -50.04 14.89 43.60
CA GLN A 8 -49.42 13.60 43.91
C GLN A 8 -49.96 12.49 42.99
N SER A 9 -51.28 12.46 42.73
CA SER A 9 -51.88 11.49 41.80
C SER A 9 -51.37 11.65 40.36
N ARG A 10 -51.18 12.89 39.90
CA ARG A 10 -50.63 13.18 38.56
C ARG A 10 -49.16 12.79 38.46
N LEU A 11 -48.37 13.06 39.49
CA LEU A 11 -46.96 12.68 39.54
C LEU A 11 -46.79 11.16 39.52
N VAL A 12 -47.60 10.42 40.29
CA VAL A 12 -47.59 8.94 40.29
C VAL A 12 -47.95 8.39 38.91
N LYS A 13 -49.00 8.93 38.26
CA LYS A 13 -49.37 8.51 36.89
C LYS A 13 -48.28 8.82 35.86
N PHE A 14 -47.58 9.94 36.01
CA PHE A 14 -46.45 10.29 35.16
C PHE A 14 -45.28 9.33 35.36
N CYS A 15 -44.87 9.06 36.60
CA CYS A 15 -43.80 8.11 36.91
C CYS A 15 -44.11 6.70 36.38
N VAL A 16 -45.34 6.21 36.55
CA VAL A 16 -45.74 4.90 36.01
C VAL A 16 -45.66 4.87 34.49
N ARG A 17 -46.10 5.92 33.79
CA ARG A 17 -45.99 6.01 32.32
C ARG A 17 -44.54 6.00 31.85
N VAL A 18 -43.66 6.77 32.51
CA VAL A 18 -42.23 6.80 32.18
C VAL A 18 -41.60 5.43 32.43
N SER A 19 -41.87 4.78 33.57
CA SER A 19 -41.35 3.45 33.86
C SER A 19 -41.82 2.40 32.86
N VAL A 20 -43.09 2.42 32.45
CA VAL A 20 -43.63 1.51 31.42
C VAL A 20 -42.94 1.76 30.07
N PHE A 21 -42.75 3.03 29.67
CA PHE A 21 -42.02 3.34 28.44
C PHE A 21 -40.57 2.88 28.47
N VAL A 22 -39.87 3.05 29.59
CA VAL A 22 -38.49 2.56 29.76
C VAL A 22 -38.44 1.03 29.70
N ILE A 23 -39.37 0.33 30.35
CA ILE A 23 -39.43 -1.14 30.30
C ILE A 23 -39.73 -1.62 28.88
N ILE A 24 -40.70 -1.02 28.18
CA ILE A 24 -41.00 -1.36 26.79
C ILE A 24 -39.79 -1.09 25.90
N TYR A 25 -39.10 0.04 26.08
CA TYR A 25 -37.90 0.37 25.32
C TYR A 25 -36.76 -0.62 25.59
N VAL A 26 -36.51 -1.00 26.85
CA VAL A 26 -35.49 -1.99 27.21
C VAL A 26 -35.84 -3.36 26.66
N VAL A 27 -37.10 -3.80 26.76
CA VAL A 27 -37.56 -5.09 26.22
C VAL A 27 -37.54 -5.10 24.70
N PHE A 28 -37.91 -4.00 24.04
CA PHE A 28 -37.83 -3.87 22.58
C PHE A 28 -36.38 -3.85 22.11
N PHE A 29 -35.48 -3.14 22.80
CA PHE A 29 -34.06 -3.11 22.48
C PHE A 29 -33.41 -4.47 22.74
N GLN A 30 -33.69 -5.12 23.87
CA GLN A 30 -33.24 -6.48 24.16
C GLN A 30 -33.77 -7.46 23.12
N ASN A 31 -35.06 -7.44 22.80
CA ASN A 31 -35.63 -8.36 21.80
C ASN A 31 -35.10 -8.10 20.38
N ASN A 32 -34.78 -6.87 19.98
CA ASN A 32 -34.13 -6.62 18.69
C ASN A 32 -32.64 -7.03 18.69
N VAL A 33 -31.94 -6.86 19.82
CA VAL A 33 -30.56 -7.35 20.01
C VAL A 33 -30.52 -8.88 20.08
N PHE A 34 -31.55 -9.54 20.63
CA PHE A 34 -31.65 -11.00 20.71
C PHE A 34 -32.21 -11.63 19.42
N ALA A 35 -33.17 -11.00 18.75
CA ALA A 35 -33.72 -11.48 17.47
C ALA A 35 -32.73 -11.29 16.32
N GLY A 36 -31.86 -10.28 16.37
CA GLY A 36 -30.73 -10.13 15.44
C GLY A 36 -29.58 -11.10 15.67
N ASN A 37 -29.54 -11.80 16.81
CA ASN A 37 -28.42 -12.66 17.24
C ASN A 37 -28.70 -14.18 17.11
N LEU A 38 -29.83 -14.59 16.54
CA LEU A 38 -30.23 -16.00 16.55
C LEU A 38 -29.95 -16.79 15.27
N ASN A 39 -29.31 -16.22 14.23
CA ASN A 39 -28.96 -16.98 13.01
C ASN A 39 -27.66 -16.58 12.30
N ALA A 40 -26.82 -15.70 12.86
CA ALA A 40 -25.49 -15.42 12.32
C ALA A 40 -24.46 -15.77 13.38
N ASP A 41 -23.44 -16.55 13.05
CA ASP A 41 -22.24 -16.67 13.88
C ASP A 41 -21.66 -15.25 14.00
N PRO A 42 -21.83 -14.53 15.13
CA PRO A 42 -21.68 -13.08 15.17
C PRO A 42 -20.22 -12.66 15.28
N HIS A 43 -19.28 -13.61 15.18
CA HIS A 43 -17.86 -13.37 15.25
C HIS A 43 -17.22 -13.80 13.94
N PRO A 44 -16.42 -12.93 13.27
CA PRO A 44 -15.80 -13.27 11.98
C PRO A 44 -14.75 -14.38 12.10
N ALA A 45 -14.53 -14.95 13.29
CA ALA A 45 -13.47 -15.92 13.55
C ALA A 45 -13.64 -17.19 12.71
N SER A 46 -14.87 -17.69 12.58
CA SER A 46 -15.16 -18.89 11.78
C SER A 46 -14.84 -18.65 10.30
N LEU A 47 -15.30 -17.53 9.74
CA LEU A 47 -14.97 -17.13 8.36
C LEU A 47 -13.47 -16.94 8.16
N ILE A 48 -12.82 -16.18 9.05
CA ILE A 48 -11.37 -15.92 9.01
C ILE A 48 -10.59 -17.23 9.07
N ASN A 49 -10.96 -18.16 9.95
CA ASN A 49 -10.29 -19.46 10.07
C ASN A 49 -10.48 -20.32 8.82
N GLU A 50 -11.68 -20.35 8.24
CA GLU A 50 -11.93 -21.11 7.01
C GLU A 50 -11.18 -20.52 5.81
N LEU A 51 -11.15 -19.19 5.66
CA LEU A 51 -10.33 -18.50 4.67
C LEU A 51 -8.84 -18.79 4.89
N LYS A 52 -8.35 -18.69 6.13
CA LYS A 52 -6.95 -18.97 6.46
C LYS A 52 -6.56 -20.40 6.08
N ASN A 53 -7.35 -21.38 6.49
CA ASN A 53 -7.08 -22.78 6.17
C ASN A 53 -7.11 -23.04 4.66
N HIS A 54 -8.01 -22.36 3.94
CA HIS A 54 -8.08 -22.42 2.49
C HIS A 54 -6.80 -21.87 1.84
N PHE A 55 -6.38 -20.66 2.21
CA PHE A 55 -5.16 -20.04 1.68
C PHE A 55 -3.89 -20.82 2.05
N ASP A 56 -3.74 -21.29 3.30
CA ASP A 56 -2.60 -22.11 3.72
C ASP A 56 -2.49 -23.40 2.88
N SER A 57 -3.63 -24.06 2.62
CA SER A 57 -3.68 -25.26 1.77
C SER A 57 -3.37 -24.95 0.31
N TYR A 58 -3.90 -23.84 -0.21
CA TYR A 58 -3.64 -23.39 -1.57
C TYR A 58 -2.17 -23.02 -1.79
N TYR A 59 -1.57 -22.22 -0.89
CA TYR A 59 -0.15 -21.85 -0.97
C TYR A 59 0.78 -23.05 -0.84
N SER A 60 0.44 -24.02 0.00
CA SER A 60 1.16 -25.30 0.07
C SER A 60 1.15 -26.03 -1.28
N ALA A 61 0.01 -26.08 -1.95
CA ALA A 61 -0.10 -26.72 -3.28
C ALA A 61 0.70 -25.96 -4.36
N VAL A 62 0.66 -24.63 -4.35
CA VAL A 62 1.47 -23.78 -5.25
C VAL A 62 2.96 -24.03 -5.03
N GLN A 63 3.42 -23.99 -3.76
CA GLN A 63 4.84 -24.16 -3.42
C GLN A 63 5.38 -25.54 -3.80
N MET A 64 4.57 -26.60 -3.66
CA MET A 64 4.96 -27.96 -4.06
C MET A 64 5.04 -28.16 -5.58
N LYS A 65 4.82 -27.10 -6.39
CA LYS A 65 4.74 -27.15 -7.86
C LYS A 65 3.77 -28.23 -8.35
N GLY A 66 2.75 -28.53 -7.55
CA GLY A 66 1.71 -29.48 -7.90
C GLY A 66 0.72 -28.87 -8.88
N THR A 67 -0.29 -29.65 -9.27
CA THR A 67 -1.46 -29.11 -9.97
C THR A 67 -2.29 -28.31 -8.97
N TYR A 68 -2.17 -26.99 -8.97
CA TYR A 68 -3.04 -26.10 -8.21
C TYR A 68 -4.20 -25.62 -9.08
N LYS A 69 -5.27 -25.17 -8.42
CA LYS A 69 -6.49 -24.68 -9.10
C LYS A 69 -6.18 -23.36 -9.82
N SER A 70 -6.84 -23.14 -10.96
CA SER A 70 -6.74 -21.85 -11.65
C SER A 70 -7.26 -20.70 -10.74
N PRO A 71 -6.85 -19.46 -10.99
CA PRO A 71 -7.35 -18.31 -10.24
C PRO A 71 -8.88 -18.27 -10.14
N GLU A 72 -9.59 -18.56 -11.22
CA GLU A 72 -11.05 -18.60 -11.26
C GLU A 72 -11.62 -19.70 -10.34
N GLY A 73 -10.95 -20.85 -10.30
CA GLY A 73 -11.30 -21.96 -9.41
C GLY A 73 -11.14 -21.59 -7.94
N VAL A 74 -10.05 -20.93 -7.58
CA VAL A 74 -9.78 -20.45 -6.21
C VAL A 74 -10.80 -19.39 -5.80
N ILE A 75 -11.06 -18.40 -6.68
CA ILE A 75 -12.04 -17.34 -6.44
C ILE A 75 -13.45 -17.94 -6.22
N LYS A 76 -13.82 -18.95 -6.99
CA LYS A 76 -15.10 -19.67 -6.82
C LYS A 76 -15.20 -20.36 -5.45
N GLU A 77 -14.10 -20.89 -4.94
CA GLU A 77 -14.05 -21.54 -3.62
C GLU A 77 -14.14 -20.53 -2.48
N ILE A 78 -13.39 -19.43 -2.58
CA ILE A 78 -13.51 -18.31 -1.64
C ILE A 78 -14.96 -17.81 -1.60
N ARG A 79 -15.60 -17.64 -2.76
CA ARG A 79 -17.02 -17.25 -2.83
C ARG A 79 -17.93 -18.25 -2.12
N THR A 80 -17.66 -19.54 -2.26
CA THR A 80 -18.43 -20.61 -1.59
C THR A 80 -18.27 -20.53 -0.07
N ILE A 81 -17.05 -20.32 0.41
CA ILE A 81 -16.77 -20.10 1.84
C ILE A 81 -17.54 -18.87 2.34
N VAL A 82 -17.46 -17.75 1.63
CA VAL A 82 -18.12 -16.49 2.02
C VAL A 82 -19.64 -16.64 2.10
N ARG A 83 -20.27 -17.27 1.11
CA ARG A 83 -21.73 -17.52 1.09
C ARG A 83 -22.23 -18.31 2.29
N LYS A 84 -21.43 -19.25 2.81
CA LYS A 84 -21.77 -20.02 4.02
C LYS A 84 -21.95 -19.13 5.25
N TYR A 85 -21.25 -18.01 5.33
CA TYR A 85 -21.25 -17.11 6.49
C TYR A 85 -22.07 -15.83 6.29
N LEU A 86 -22.10 -15.29 5.07
CA LEU A 86 -22.80 -14.05 4.75
C LEU A 86 -24.20 -14.29 4.16
N GLY A 87 -24.59 -15.55 3.90
CA GLY A 87 -25.87 -15.93 3.30
C GLY A 87 -25.87 -15.90 1.76
N GLU A 88 -26.96 -16.41 1.17
CA GLU A 88 -27.29 -16.15 -0.24
C GLU A 88 -27.86 -14.72 -0.38
N PRO A 89 -27.67 -14.05 -1.51
CA PRO A 89 -28.20 -12.71 -1.70
C PRO A 89 -29.72 -12.77 -1.81
N ASP A 90 -30.44 -12.41 -0.76
CA ASP A 90 -31.63 -11.60 -0.96
C ASP A 90 -31.16 -10.23 -1.46
N ASP A 91 -31.88 -9.64 -2.40
CA ASP A 91 -31.61 -8.41 -3.20
C ASP A 91 -31.29 -7.11 -2.41
N THR A 92 -30.88 -7.20 -1.15
CA THR A 92 -30.51 -6.06 -0.31
C THR A 92 -29.11 -6.26 0.29
N HIS A 93 -28.13 -5.86 -0.52
CA HIS A 93 -26.96 -5.04 -0.12
C HIS A 93 -25.59 -5.64 0.21
N LEU A 94 -25.34 -6.96 0.26
CA LEU A 94 -23.98 -7.43 0.63
C LEU A 94 -23.30 -8.44 -0.29
N CYS A 95 -24.02 -9.05 -1.23
CA CYS A 95 -23.44 -10.00 -2.20
C CYS A 95 -24.25 -10.03 -3.50
N GLY A 96 -24.62 -8.88 -4.07
CA GLY A 96 -25.16 -8.84 -5.43
C GLY A 96 -24.13 -9.47 -6.37
N GLU A 97 -24.49 -10.57 -7.03
CA GLU A 97 -23.68 -11.38 -7.96
C GLU A 97 -22.20 -10.97 -8.07
N ALA A 98 -21.38 -11.27 -7.06
CA ALA A 98 -19.95 -10.93 -7.10
C ALA A 98 -19.25 -11.80 -8.16
N ASN A 99 -19.38 -11.43 -9.44
CA ASN A 99 -18.87 -12.11 -10.62
C ASN A 99 -17.37 -11.85 -10.80
N THR A 100 -16.85 -10.80 -10.17
CA THR A 100 -15.44 -10.39 -10.22
C THR A 100 -14.73 -10.54 -8.87
N LEU A 101 -13.39 -10.62 -8.90
CA LEU A 101 -12.56 -10.60 -7.69
C LEU A 101 -12.76 -9.33 -6.87
N SER A 102 -12.96 -8.19 -7.54
CA SER A 102 -13.21 -6.89 -6.92
C SER A 102 -14.46 -6.91 -6.04
N GLU A 103 -15.58 -7.41 -6.56
CA GLU A 103 -16.85 -7.49 -5.83
C GLU A 103 -16.75 -8.45 -4.64
N LEU A 104 -16.07 -9.59 -4.82
CA LEU A 104 -15.84 -10.54 -3.74
C LEU A 104 -15.01 -9.91 -2.62
N ASN A 105 -13.92 -9.22 -2.98
CA ASN A 105 -13.07 -8.52 -2.01
C ASN A 105 -13.88 -7.46 -1.25
N CYS A 106 -14.68 -6.65 -1.95
CA CYS A 106 -15.56 -5.64 -1.35
C CYS A 106 -16.59 -6.24 -0.37
N ALA A 107 -17.25 -7.34 -0.74
CA ALA A 107 -18.25 -7.98 0.11
C ALA A 107 -17.65 -8.51 1.43
N ILE A 108 -16.50 -9.20 1.34
CA ILE A 108 -15.79 -9.70 2.53
C ILE A 108 -15.31 -8.54 3.38
N GLU A 109 -14.73 -7.53 2.76
CA GLU A 109 -14.24 -6.33 3.43
C GLU A 109 -15.34 -5.59 4.18
N GLU A 110 -16.53 -5.42 3.59
CA GLU A 110 -17.64 -4.73 4.23
C GLU A 110 -18.09 -5.43 5.52
N TYR A 111 -18.15 -6.76 5.49
CA TYR A 111 -18.43 -7.58 6.67
C TYR A 111 -17.33 -7.49 7.72
N LEU A 112 -16.06 -7.65 7.32
CA LEU A 112 -14.92 -7.70 8.24
C LEU A 112 -14.61 -6.35 8.91
N ARG A 113 -14.87 -5.24 8.21
CA ARG A 113 -14.58 -3.89 8.72
C ARG A 113 -15.31 -3.57 10.02
N VAL A 114 -16.52 -4.09 10.22
CA VAL A 114 -17.29 -3.94 11.47
C VAL A 114 -16.55 -4.52 12.68
N TYR A 115 -15.65 -5.46 12.45
CA TYR A 115 -14.85 -6.13 13.46
C TYR A 115 -13.40 -5.63 13.52
N GLY A 116 -13.11 -4.46 12.93
CA GLY A 116 -11.75 -3.90 12.90
C GLY A 116 -10.76 -4.76 12.12
N LYS A 117 -11.24 -5.51 11.12
CA LYS A 117 -10.41 -6.30 10.21
C LYS A 117 -10.53 -5.76 8.79
N SER A 118 -9.51 -6.02 7.97
CA SER A 118 -9.55 -5.73 6.53
C SER A 118 -8.92 -6.87 5.76
N ILE A 119 -9.31 -7.00 4.50
CA ILE A 119 -8.83 -8.01 3.56
C ILE A 119 -8.42 -7.35 2.24
N ASN A 120 -7.40 -7.92 1.60
CA ASN A 120 -6.98 -7.59 0.26
C ASN A 120 -6.72 -8.88 -0.52
N ILE A 121 -7.54 -9.22 -1.51
CA ILE A 121 -7.36 -10.38 -2.38
C ILE A 121 -7.01 -9.92 -3.79
N PHE A 122 -5.85 -10.34 -4.30
CA PHE A 122 -5.32 -9.91 -5.60
C PHE A 122 -4.64 -11.08 -6.33
N ILE A 123 -4.38 -10.96 -7.63
CA ILE A 123 -3.69 -12.00 -8.41
C ILE A 123 -2.28 -11.52 -8.70
N ILE A 124 -1.28 -12.38 -8.45
CA ILE A 124 0.08 -12.18 -8.97
C ILE A 124 0.06 -12.66 -10.42
N GLU A 125 -0.04 -11.74 -11.38
CA GLU A 125 -0.35 -12.05 -12.79
C GLU A 125 0.63 -13.05 -13.43
N GLU A 126 1.94 -12.88 -13.22
CA GLU A 126 2.95 -13.75 -13.83
C GLU A 126 3.02 -15.15 -13.19
N GLU A 127 2.58 -15.29 -11.94
CA GLU A 127 2.55 -16.58 -11.23
C GLU A 127 1.18 -17.28 -11.33
N GLY A 128 0.13 -16.53 -11.72
CA GLY A 128 -1.24 -17.01 -11.69
C GLY A 128 -1.69 -17.42 -10.28
N VAL A 129 -1.15 -16.75 -9.25
CA VAL A 129 -1.41 -17.06 -7.83
C VAL A 129 -2.41 -16.07 -7.25
N VAL A 130 -3.49 -16.58 -6.65
CA VAL A 130 -4.44 -15.75 -5.89
C VAL A 130 -3.87 -15.48 -4.51
N ASN A 131 -3.55 -14.23 -4.24
CA ASN A 131 -2.88 -13.76 -3.06
C ASN A 131 -3.85 -13.09 -2.07
N CYS A 132 -3.49 -13.05 -0.79
CA CYS A 132 -4.36 -12.52 0.27
C CYS A 132 -3.57 -11.86 1.41
N TRP A 133 -4.00 -10.67 1.79
CA TRP A 133 -3.75 -10.13 3.13
C TRP A 133 -5.04 -10.11 3.91
N LEU A 134 -5.02 -10.58 5.14
CA LEU A 134 -6.13 -10.46 6.08
C LEU A 134 -5.56 -10.16 7.45
N GLY A 135 -6.01 -9.10 8.10
CA GLY A 135 -5.43 -8.64 9.37
C GLY A 135 -6.25 -7.57 10.07
N GLU A 136 -5.67 -6.96 11.10
CA GLU A 136 -6.22 -5.82 11.83
C GLU A 136 -6.20 -4.57 10.97
N LEU A 137 -7.34 -3.90 10.86
CA LEU A 137 -7.45 -2.61 10.22
C LEU A 137 -7.03 -1.52 11.21
N ILE A 138 -5.85 -0.95 11.00
CA ILE A 138 -5.30 0.13 11.85
C ILE A 138 -5.81 1.49 11.40
N LYS A 139 -6.02 1.68 10.10
CA LYS A 139 -6.45 2.96 9.52
C LYS A 139 -7.18 2.73 8.20
N ASP A 140 -8.36 3.32 8.05
CA ASP A 140 -9.05 3.51 6.76
C ASP A 140 -9.26 5.01 6.59
N SER A 141 -8.63 5.59 5.57
CA SER A 141 -8.73 7.03 5.34
C SER A 141 -8.65 7.35 3.85
N SER A 142 -9.12 8.53 3.50
CA SER A 142 -9.00 9.08 2.15
C SER A 142 -8.33 10.45 2.20
N GLY A 143 -7.70 10.82 1.10
CA GLY A 143 -7.01 12.09 1.00
C GLY A 143 -6.78 12.51 -0.45
N LYS A 144 -6.08 13.63 -0.60
CA LYS A 144 -5.55 14.10 -1.88
C LYS A 144 -4.08 14.40 -1.73
N ARG A 145 -3.30 14.16 -2.77
CA ARG A 145 -1.87 14.50 -2.82
C ARG A 145 -1.58 15.28 -4.11
N ASN A 146 -0.73 16.30 -4.02
CA ASN A 146 -0.24 16.99 -5.21
C ASN A 146 0.88 16.16 -5.84
N ILE A 147 0.60 15.55 -6.99
CA ILE A 147 1.55 14.76 -7.78
C ILE A 147 1.64 15.41 -9.16
N TRP A 148 2.85 15.78 -9.58
CA TRP A 148 3.13 16.38 -10.89
C TRP A 148 2.26 17.60 -11.24
N GLY A 149 1.86 18.38 -10.23
CA GLY A 149 1.02 19.57 -10.39
C GLY A 149 -0.49 19.30 -10.33
N GLN A 150 -0.91 18.06 -10.07
CA GLN A 150 -2.31 17.65 -10.03
C GLN A 150 -2.71 17.11 -8.66
N GLN A 151 -3.97 17.33 -8.26
CA GLN A 151 -4.53 16.82 -7.00
C GLN A 151 -5.11 15.42 -7.22
N ILE A 152 -4.38 14.40 -6.77
CA ILE A 152 -4.75 13.00 -6.97
C ILE A 152 -5.43 12.46 -5.72
N PRO A 153 -6.70 12.02 -5.82
CA PRO A 153 -7.38 11.37 -4.72
C PRO A 153 -6.76 10.00 -4.45
N TYR A 154 -6.72 9.61 -3.18
CA TYR A 154 -6.34 8.25 -2.79
C TYR A 154 -7.22 7.78 -1.64
N LYS A 155 -7.45 6.48 -1.59
CA LYS A 155 -7.93 5.78 -0.40
C LYS A 155 -6.80 4.90 0.10
N ILE A 156 -6.55 4.91 1.41
CA ILE A 156 -5.51 4.12 2.05
C ILE A 156 -6.13 3.25 3.13
N LYS A 157 -5.71 2.00 3.15
CA LYS A 157 -5.98 1.05 4.22
C LYS A 157 -4.67 0.53 4.77
N ILE A 158 -4.50 0.67 6.07
CA ILE A 158 -3.33 0.15 6.79
C ILE A 158 -3.75 -1.09 7.55
N MET A 159 -3.11 -2.19 7.20
CA MET A 159 -3.33 -3.50 7.79
C MET A 159 -2.13 -3.88 8.65
N ASP A 160 -2.42 -4.50 9.78
CA ASP A 160 -1.42 -4.98 10.72
C ASP A 160 -1.80 -6.34 11.29
N HIS A 161 -0.88 -6.99 12.01
CA HIS A 161 -1.07 -8.28 12.66
C HIS A 161 -1.78 -9.28 11.74
N LEU A 162 -1.22 -9.48 10.55
CA LEU A 162 -1.83 -10.31 9.51
C LEU A 162 -2.05 -11.75 10.01
N VAL A 163 -3.28 -12.23 9.87
CA VAL A 163 -3.68 -13.63 10.13
C VAL A 163 -3.58 -14.50 8.88
N ILE A 164 -3.74 -13.89 7.69
CA ILE A 164 -3.36 -14.48 6.41
C ILE A 164 -2.29 -13.55 5.82
N ASN A 165 -1.12 -14.12 5.59
CA ASN A 165 0.01 -13.44 4.96
C ASN A 165 0.00 -13.76 3.47
N ASP A 166 0.56 -12.88 2.64
CA ASP A 166 0.69 -13.17 1.22
C ASP A 166 1.54 -14.42 0.95
N PHE A 167 1.39 -14.99 -0.24
CA PHE A 167 2.12 -16.17 -0.70
C PHE A 167 3.64 -16.05 -0.49
N MET A 168 4.24 -14.91 -0.83
CA MET A 168 5.69 -14.72 -0.69
C MET A 168 6.10 -14.68 0.79
N SER A 169 5.38 -13.92 1.61
CA SER A 169 5.56 -13.92 3.07
C SER A 169 5.34 -15.30 3.68
N TRP A 170 4.35 -16.06 3.22
CA TRP A 170 4.07 -17.41 3.68
C TRP A 170 5.21 -18.37 3.31
N ALA A 171 5.65 -18.34 2.05
CA ALA A 171 6.69 -19.22 1.52
C ALA A 171 8.08 -18.95 2.12
N THR A 172 8.37 -17.69 2.43
CA THR A 172 9.69 -17.22 2.91
C THR A 172 9.71 -16.92 4.40
N HIS A 173 8.63 -17.22 5.12
CA HIS A 173 8.47 -16.87 6.54
C HIS A 173 8.69 -15.38 6.81
N GLY A 174 8.20 -14.52 5.90
CA GLY A 174 8.17 -13.07 6.02
C GLY A 174 9.37 -12.32 5.44
N GLN A 175 10.39 -13.02 4.93
CA GLN A 175 11.58 -12.36 4.37
C GLN A 175 11.27 -11.55 3.12
N ASP A 176 10.41 -12.07 2.25
CA ASP A 176 10.00 -11.43 0.99
C ASP A 176 8.53 -10.98 1.04
N ALA A 177 8.06 -10.54 2.21
CA ALA A 177 6.69 -10.06 2.36
C ALA A 177 6.45 -8.77 1.57
N TYR A 178 5.30 -8.70 0.88
CA TYR A 178 4.91 -7.49 0.18
C TYR A 178 4.51 -6.39 1.17
N GLU A 179 5.10 -5.21 0.99
CA GLU A 179 4.90 -4.05 1.86
C GLU A 179 3.67 -3.21 1.50
N THR A 180 3.36 -3.11 0.21
CA THR A 180 2.33 -2.23 -0.35
C THR A 180 1.75 -2.81 -1.64
N GLY A 181 0.53 -2.40 -1.97
CA GLY A 181 -0.04 -2.60 -3.30
C GLY A 181 -1.28 -1.75 -3.50
N THR A 182 -1.55 -1.35 -4.74
CA THR A 182 -2.79 -0.68 -5.12
C THR A 182 -3.75 -1.65 -5.81
N GLN A 183 -5.00 -1.66 -5.34
CA GLN A 183 -6.09 -2.38 -6.01
C GLN A 183 -7.33 -1.49 -6.06
N ASN A 184 -7.91 -1.32 -7.25
CA ASN A 184 -9.12 -0.52 -7.48
C ASN A 184 -9.03 0.91 -6.89
N GLY A 185 -7.86 1.55 -7.01
CA GLY A 185 -7.61 2.89 -6.46
C GLY A 185 -7.48 2.96 -4.94
N ILE A 186 -7.44 1.81 -4.27
CA ILE A 186 -7.17 1.69 -2.83
C ILE A 186 -5.73 1.22 -2.63
N VAL A 187 -4.96 2.00 -1.88
CA VAL A 187 -3.61 1.67 -1.44
C VAL A 187 -3.71 0.84 -0.16
N TYR A 188 -3.21 -0.38 -0.20
CA TYR A 188 -3.11 -1.26 0.96
C TYR A 188 -1.67 -1.27 1.46
N LEU A 189 -1.47 -1.00 2.75
CA LEU A 189 -0.15 -1.04 3.40
C LEU A 189 -0.08 -2.15 4.44
N ASN A 190 0.96 -2.96 4.38
CA ASN A 190 1.22 -4.07 5.28
C ASN A 190 2.25 -3.66 6.36
N PHE A 191 1.76 -3.21 7.52
CA PHE A 191 2.63 -2.80 8.63
C PHE A 191 3.39 -3.97 9.28
N THR A 192 2.92 -5.20 9.10
CA THR A 192 3.67 -6.39 9.54
C THR A 192 4.95 -6.54 8.71
N ALA A 193 4.88 -6.42 7.39
CA ALA A 193 6.04 -6.42 6.50
C ALA A 193 7.00 -5.26 6.81
N TYR A 194 6.49 -4.04 6.98
CA TYR A 194 7.35 -2.90 7.33
C TYR A 194 8.10 -3.09 8.64
N ARG A 195 7.48 -3.71 9.66
CA ARG A 195 8.18 -4.01 10.92
C ARG A 195 9.29 -5.03 10.73
N ILE A 196 9.07 -6.07 9.94
CA ILE A 196 10.10 -7.06 9.63
C ILE A 196 11.28 -6.33 8.97
N ARG A 197 11.01 -5.53 7.94
CA ARG A 197 12.04 -4.78 7.22
C ARG A 197 12.78 -3.75 8.08
N ALA A 198 12.07 -3.06 8.96
CA ALA A 198 12.66 -2.14 9.92
C ALA A 198 13.63 -2.85 10.87
N ASN A 199 13.25 -4.04 11.37
CA ASN A 199 14.11 -4.86 12.23
C ASN A 199 15.37 -5.32 11.48
N GLU A 200 15.22 -5.82 10.26
CA GLU A 200 16.35 -6.23 9.41
C GLU A 200 17.32 -5.08 9.17
N THR A 201 16.78 -3.89 8.91
CA THR A 201 17.55 -2.67 8.70
C THR A 201 18.30 -2.25 9.96
N TRP A 202 17.64 -2.25 11.11
CA TRP A 202 18.28 -2.00 12.41
C TRP A 202 19.45 -2.95 12.67
N ASP A 203 19.22 -4.25 12.49
CA ASP A 203 20.23 -5.29 12.72
C ASP A 203 21.40 -5.15 11.72
N PHE A 204 21.11 -4.77 10.47
CA PHE A 204 22.15 -4.43 9.50
C PHE A 204 23.02 -3.25 9.96
N LEU A 205 22.41 -2.12 10.34
CA LEU A 205 23.13 -0.90 10.74
C LEU A 205 23.96 -1.13 12.02
N THR A 206 23.40 -1.85 12.98
CA THR A 206 24.10 -2.25 14.22
C THR A 206 25.35 -3.08 13.91
N ARG A 207 25.24 -4.06 13.00
CA ARG A 207 26.38 -4.89 12.57
C ARG A 207 27.46 -4.08 11.86
N MET A 208 27.05 -3.13 11.01
CA MET A 208 27.97 -2.23 10.31
C MET A 208 28.79 -1.36 11.28
N GLY A 209 28.13 -0.80 12.31
CA GLY A 209 28.82 -0.01 13.36
C GLY A 209 29.82 -0.82 14.20
N SER A 210 29.59 -2.13 14.36
CA SER A 210 30.44 -3.01 15.17
C SER A 210 31.73 -3.50 14.49
N GLY A 211 31.97 -3.16 13.21
CA GLY A 211 33.15 -3.62 12.45
C GLY A 211 33.18 -5.12 12.09
N LYS A 212 32.20 -5.91 12.56
CA LYS A 212 32.12 -7.37 12.36
C LYS A 212 31.76 -7.82 10.94
N PHE A 213 31.38 -6.89 10.06
CA PHE A 213 30.89 -7.21 8.70
C PHE A 213 31.98 -7.55 7.68
N LYS A 214 33.28 -7.39 8.01
CA LYS A 214 34.37 -7.60 7.04
C LYS A 214 34.55 -9.05 6.55
N LYS A 215 33.95 -10.08 7.19
CA LYS A 215 34.29 -11.49 6.92
C LYS A 215 33.34 -12.29 6.01
N ASN A 216 32.06 -11.91 5.85
CA ASN A 216 31.08 -12.68 5.06
C ASN A 216 30.46 -11.85 3.92
N TYR A 217 31.31 -11.08 3.24
CA TYR A 217 30.89 -10.16 2.19
C TYR A 217 30.81 -10.87 0.82
N ASP A 218 29.59 -11.01 0.30
CA ASP A 218 29.33 -11.45 -1.08
C ASP A 218 29.71 -10.34 -2.08
N SER A 219 30.53 -10.71 -3.06
CA SER A 219 31.26 -9.83 -3.96
C SER A 219 30.45 -9.29 -5.15
N LEU A 220 29.18 -9.70 -5.32
CA LEU A 220 28.36 -9.21 -6.42
C LEU A 220 28.14 -7.69 -6.31
N LYS A 221 28.49 -6.97 -7.39
CA LYS A 221 28.52 -5.50 -7.42
C LYS A 221 27.16 -4.86 -7.08
N SER A 222 26.04 -5.48 -7.46
CA SER A 222 24.68 -4.99 -7.19
C SER A 222 24.33 -5.02 -5.70
N ASN A 223 24.52 -6.15 -5.01
CA ASN A 223 24.23 -6.28 -3.57
C ASN A 223 25.06 -5.33 -2.71
N ARG A 224 26.29 -5.02 -3.12
CA ARG A 224 27.11 -3.97 -2.50
C ARG A 224 26.44 -2.60 -2.60
N LEU A 225 25.96 -2.24 -3.80
CA LEU A 225 25.36 -0.94 -4.06
C LEU A 225 24.08 -0.76 -3.26
N ARG A 226 23.22 -1.77 -3.24
CA ARG A 226 21.98 -1.80 -2.45
C ARG A 226 22.23 -1.56 -0.95
N LYS A 227 23.24 -2.22 -0.37
CA LYS A 227 23.66 -1.99 1.03
C LYS A 227 24.16 -0.57 1.29
N ILE A 228 24.86 0.05 0.33
CA ILE A 228 25.30 1.46 0.45
C ILE A 228 24.10 2.40 0.44
N LEU A 229 23.11 2.16 -0.42
CA LEU A 229 21.89 2.95 -0.50
C LEU A 229 21.04 2.80 0.77
N MET A 230 20.84 1.58 1.25
CA MET A 230 20.18 1.31 2.53
C MET A 230 20.88 2.04 3.69
N TYR A 231 22.22 2.00 3.74
CA TYR A 231 22.97 2.76 4.74
C TYR A 231 22.72 4.27 4.61
N LYS A 232 22.78 4.83 3.40
CA LYS A 232 22.52 6.26 3.17
C LYS A 232 21.09 6.68 3.52
N ALA A 233 20.11 5.82 3.27
CA ALA A 233 18.71 6.08 3.56
C ALA A 233 18.44 6.12 5.07
N TRP A 234 19.04 5.21 5.84
CA TRP A 234 18.56 4.90 7.20
C TRP A 234 19.58 5.17 8.32
N TYR A 235 20.86 5.37 7.99
CA TYR A 235 21.89 5.54 9.02
C TYR A 235 21.72 6.80 9.86
N GLY A 236 21.29 7.92 9.26
CA GLY A 236 21.01 9.16 10.01
C GLY A 236 19.92 8.94 11.07
N LEU A 237 18.80 8.33 10.68
CA LEU A 237 17.73 7.96 11.60
C LEU A 237 18.22 7.02 12.71
N TYR A 238 19.05 6.05 12.37
CA TYR A 238 19.66 5.14 13.34
C TYR A 238 20.55 5.87 14.35
N GLN A 239 21.44 6.76 13.89
CA GLN A 239 22.29 7.56 14.77
C GLN A 239 21.46 8.42 15.71
N ASP A 240 20.48 9.15 15.17
CA ASP A 240 19.57 9.98 15.96
C ASP A 240 18.90 9.17 17.07
N CYS A 241 18.46 7.94 16.79
CA CYS A 241 17.81 7.09 17.79
C CYS A 241 18.82 6.57 18.84
N VAL A 242 20.03 6.17 18.45
CA VAL A 242 21.05 5.68 19.38
C VAL A 242 21.60 6.81 20.26
N GLU A 243 21.69 8.03 19.74
CA GLU A 243 22.16 9.20 20.51
C GLU A 243 21.08 9.76 21.45
N GLN A 244 19.79 9.67 21.07
CA GLN A 244 18.68 10.18 21.88
C GLN A 244 18.36 9.30 23.10
N PHE A 245 18.64 8.00 23.06
CA PHE A 245 18.21 7.05 24.09
C PHE A 245 19.37 6.25 24.65
N ASN A 246 19.46 6.18 25.98
CA ASN A 246 20.48 5.38 26.68
C ASN A 246 20.22 3.86 26.61
N SER A 247 18.98 3.46 26.29
CA SER A 247 18.57 2.06 26.14
C SER A 247 18.52 1.66 24.67
N VAL A 248 19.23 0.59 24.31
CA VAL A 248 19.22 0.00 22.96
C VAL A 248 17.81 -0.42 22.56
N ASP A 249 17.02 -0.95 23.50
CA ASP A 249 15.64 -1.39 23.22
C ASP A 249 14.71 -0.21 22.95
N GLU A 250 14.89 0.91 23.65
CA GLU A 250 14.11 2.13 23.40
C GLU A 250 14.50 2.77 22.06
N ALA A 251 15.81 2.88 21.79
CA ALA A 251 16.32 3.36 20.51
C ALA A 251 15.77 2.52 19.35
N LYS A 252 15.76 1.19 19.48
CA LYS A 252 15.22 0.27 18.47
C LYS A 252 13.72 0.47 18.26
N LYS A 253 12.93 0.59 19.34
CA LYS A 253 11.48 0.83 19.25
C LYS A 253 11.16 2.13 18.50
N VAL A 254 11.88 3.20 18.82
CA VAL A 254 11.69 4.52 18.17
C VAL A 254 12.16 4.48 16.72
N PHE A 255 13.28 3.82 16.43
CA PHE A 255 13.76 3.61 15.07
C PHE A 255 12.70 2.90 14.22
N ILE A 256 12.17 1.76 14.70
CA ILE A 256 11.16 0.99 13.96
C ILE A 256 9.94 1.85 13.67
N LYS A 257 9.44 2.59 14.67
CA LYS A 257 8.28 3.47 14.49
C LYS A 257 8.53 4.54 13.42
N ARG A 258 9.63 5.29 13.51
CA ARG A 258 9.97 6.36 12.55
C ARG A 258 10.29 5.79 11.16
N TYR A 259 10.91 4.62 11.07
CA TYR A 259 11.14 3.91 9.82
C TYR A 259 9.83 3.62 9.11
N ILE A 260 8.84 3.05 9.81
CA ILE A 260 7.52 2.74 9.26
C ILE A 260 6.82 4.02 8.78
N GLU A 261 6.83 5.09 9.58
CA GLU A 261 6.23 6.38 9.19
C GLU A 261 6.84 6.92 7.88
N LEU A 262 8.17 6.84 7.74
CA LEU A 262 8.86 7.28 6.52
C LEU A 262 8.61 6.33 5.34
N LYS A 263 8.51 5.01 5.57
CA LYS A 263 8.18 4.06 4.51
C LYS A 263 6.74 4.19 4.03
N GLU A 264 5.79 4.42 4.93
CA GLU A 264 4.39 4.73 4.58
C GLU A 264 4.33 5.92 3.61
N GLN A 265 5.07 7.01 3.89
CA GLN A 265 5.07 8.18 3.02
C GLN A 265 5.71 7.93 1.65
N ASN A 266 6.74 7.08 1.59
CA ASN A 266 7.37 6.61 0.36
C ASN A 266 6.38 5.77 -0.46
N SER A 267 5.86 4.69 0.10
CA SER A 267 4.91 3.81 -0.60
C SER A 267 3.67 4.59 -1.03
N LEU A 268 3.12 5.47 -0.20
CA LEU A 268 2.01 6.31 -0.61
C LEU A 268 2.36 7.24 -1.79
N ALA A 269 3.61 7.72 -1.92
CA ALA A 269 4.04 8.47 -3.09
C ALA A 269 4.08 7.60 -4.35
N HIS A 270 4.65 6.39 -4.24
CA HIS A 270 4.70 5.41 -5.32
C HIS A 270 3.29 5.09 -5.85
N GLU A 271 2.40 4.71 -4.93
CA GLU A 271 1.03 4.28 -5.22
C GLU A 271 0.15 5.44 -5.71
N SER A 272 0.45 6.67 -5.27
CA SER A 272 -0.17 7.86 -5.87
C SER A 272 0.24 8.08 -7.34
N GLY A 273 1.38 7.55 -7.76
CA GLY A 273 1.80 7.53 -9.16
C GLY A 273 0.95 6.61 -10.02
N HIS A 274 0.61 5.41 -9.53
CA HIS A 274 -0.38 4.52 -10.17
C HIS A 274 -1.77 5.19 -10.28
N ASN A 275 -2.23 5.83 -9.19
CA ASN A 275 -3.50 6.55 -9.20
C ASN A 275 -3.50 7.76 -10.16
N PHE A 276 -2.36 8.46 -10.29
CA PHE A 276 -2.18 9.57 -11.21
C PHE A 276 -2.36 9.12 -12.67
N VAL A 277 -1.73 8.00 -13.02
CA VAL A 277 -1.89 7.35 -14.32
C VAL A 277 -3.35 6.97 -14.57
N SER A 278 -4.00 6.33 -13.60
CA SER A 278 -5.41 5.93 -13.70
C SER A 278 -6.35 7.12 -13.95
N CYS A 279 -5.99 8.31 -13.46
CA CYS A 279 -6.76 9.54 -13.68
C CYS A 279 -6.52 10.20 -15.06
N SER A 280 -5.44 9.86 -15.77
CA SER A 280 -5.07 10.52 -17.03
C SER A 280 -5.93 10.14 -18.24
N GLY A 281 -6.74 9.08 -18.15
CA GLY A 281 -7.67 8.64 -19.21
C GLY A 281 -7.01 7.92 -20.39
N GLU A 282 -5.69 8.04 -20.56
CA GLU A 282 -4.90 7.15 -21.40
C GLU A 282 -4.59 5.85 -20.63
N THR A 283 -4.56 4.70 -21.30
CA THR A 283 -4.15 3.43 -20.70
C THR A 283 -2.68 3.20 -21.05
N PRO A 284 -1.71 3.69 -20.25
CA PRO A 284 -0.31 3.41 -20.51
C PRO A 284 -0.03 1.91 -20.35
N SER A 285 1.09 1.47 -20.92
CA SER A 285 1.58 0.11 -20.64
C SER A 285 1.93 -0.06 -19.16
N ALA A 286 1.86 -1.29 -18.65
CA ALA A 286 2.28 -1.60 -17.27
C ALA A 286 3.72 -1.15 -16.96
N VAL A 287 4.59 -1.14 -17.98
CA VAL A 287 5.96 -0.61 -17.87
C VAL A 287 5.96 0.90 -17.63
N GLU A 288 5.20 1.65 -18.42
CA GLU A 288 5.12 3.12 -18.29
C GLU A 288 4.45 3.54 -16.98
N GLU A 289 3.41 2.82 -16.57
CA GLU A 289 2.75 3.04 -15.28
C GLU A 289 3.73 2.88 -14.11
N GLU A 290 4.46 1.77 -14.07
CA GLU A 290 5.47 1.51 -13.04
C GLU A 290 6.61 2.55 -13.11
N MET A 291 7.02 2.95 -14.30
CA MET A 291 8.02 4.01 -14.45
C MET A 291 7.55 5.32 -13.81
N ILE A 292 6.29 5.70 -14.00
CA ILE A 292 5.70 6.89 -13.38
C ILE A 292 5.61 6.71 -11.86
N ALA A 293 5.21 5.54 -11.36
CA ALA A 293 5.15 5.26 -9.93
C ALA A 293 6.52 5.41 -9.25
N ILE A 294 7.57 4.77 -9.78
CA ILE A 294 8.95 4.88 -9.27
C ILE A 294 9.45 6.33 -9.31
N LEU A 295 9.24 7.05 -10.42
CA LEU A 295 9.69 8.45 -10.53
C LEU A 295 8.93 9.37 -9.58
N THR A 296 7.66 9.08 -9.31
CA THR A 296 6.84 9.79 -8.32
C THR A 296 7.39 9.57 -6.92
N GLU A 297 7.73 8.31 -6.57
CA GLU A 297 8.37 7.97 -5.31
C GLU A 297 9.71 8.68 -5.14
N LEU A 298 10.58 8.64 -6.16
CA LEU A 298 11.88 9.32 -6.14
C LEU A 298 11.76 10.84 -5.95
N ARG A 299 10.71 11.45 -6.52
CA ARG A 299 10.51 12.91 -6.45
C ARG A 299 9.91 13.35 -5.12
N TYR A 300 8.90 12.63 -4.64
CA TYR A 300 8.01 13.07 -3.56
C TYR A 300 8.09 12.22 -2.29
N GLY A 301 8.65 11.01 -2.35
CA GLY A 301 8.86 10.15 -1.19
C GLY A 301 9.82 10.77 -0.16
N SER A 302 9.73 10.37 1.10
CA SER A 302 10.59 10.80 2.21
C SER A 302 12.01 10.22 2.18
N ALA A 303 12.23 9.05 1.56
CA ALA A 303 13.51 8.33 1.55
C ALA A 303 13.97 8.03 0.12
N PRO A 304 14.51 9.01 -0.62
CA PRO A 304 14.86 8.85 -2.04
C PRO A 304 15.98 7.82 -2.29
N TYR A 305 16.89 7.61 -1.34
CA TYR A 305 17.90 6.54 -1.46
C TYR A 305 17.28 5.14 -1.32
N ASP A 306 16.21 4.98 -0.54
CA ASP A 306 15.46 3.73 -0.44
C ASP A 306 14.73 3.45 -1.77
N SER A 307 14.11 4.48 -2.35
CA SER A 307 13.50 4.40 -3.70
C SER A 307 14.53 4.10 -4.80
N MET A 308 15.76 4.58 -4.66
CA MET A 308 16.87 4.22 -5.56
C MET A 308 17.31 2.76 -5.38
N ASP A 309 17.33 2.23 -4.15
CA ASP A 309 17.56 0.80 -3.91
C ASP A 309 16.45 -0.03 -4.54
N PHE A 310 15.18 0.37 -4.36
CA PHE A 310 14.04 -0.24 -5.00
C PHE A 310 14.19 -0.24 -6.52
N LEU A 311 14.47 0.91 -7.16
CA LEU A 311 14.71 1.01 -8.60
C LEU A 311 15.78 0.03 -9.10
N ILE A 312 16.90 -0.08 -8.39
CA ILE A 312 17.99 -1.01 -8.72
C ILE A 312 17.53 -2.45 -8.55
N SER A 313 16.86 -2.79 -7.44
CA SER A 313 16.32 -4.13 -7.23
C SER A 313 15.33 -4.51 -8.33
N THR A 314 14.43 -3.60 -8.65
CA THR A 314 13.40 -3.72 -9.66
C THR A 314 13.99 -4.00 -11.04
N ALA A 315 15.17 -3.47 -11.39
CA ALA A 315 15.78 -3.66 -12.70
C ALA A 315 16.47 -5.02 -12.94
N TRP A 316 16.76 -5.79 -11.89
CA TRP A 316 17.57 -7.03 -12.00
C TRP A 316 17.11 -8.21 -11.13
N ALA A 317 16.29 -7.98 -10.12
CA ALA A 317 15.95 -8.97 -9.12
C ALA A 317 14.44 -9.12 -8.91
N ASN A 318 13.61 -8.45 -9.73
CA ASN A 318 12.17 -8.62 -9.65
C ASN A 318 11.75 -9.86 -10.44
N THR A 319 10.83 -10.65 -9.89
CA THR A 319 10.22 -11.78 -10.60
C THR A 319 9.38 -11.30 -11.78
N MET A 320 8.82 -10.08 -11.69
CA MET A 320 7.98 -9.47 -12.70
C MET A 320 8.77 -8.79 -13.82
N SER A 321 8.50 -9.19 -15.06
CA SER A 321 9.18 -8.72 -16.27
C SER A 321 8.99 -7.23 -16.56
N PHE A 322 7.79 -6.69 -16.37
CA PHE A 322 7.50 -5.28 -16.60
C PHE A 322 8.20 -4.36 -15.58
N TYR A 323 8.31 -4.80 -14.33
CA TYR A 323 9.11 -4.16 -13.28
C TYR A 323 10.58 -4.07 -13.72
N ASN A 324 11.16 -5.19 -14.19
CA ASN A 324 12.54 -5.22 -14.71
C ASN A 324 12.74 -4.21 -15.86
N LEU A 325 11.83 -4.16 -16.82
CA LEU A 325 11.88 -3.22 -17.93
C LEU A 325 11.75 -1.76 -17.49
N ALA A 326 10.80 -1.47 -16.59
CA ALA A 326 10.59 -0.13 -16.04
C ALA A 326 11.86 0.38 -15.34
N GLY A 327 12.46 -0.45 -14.47
CA GLY A 327 13.68 -0.12 -13.77
C GLY A 327 14.85 0.11 -14.72
N GLN A 328 15.06 -0.78 -15.70
CA GLN A 328 16.12 -0.63 -16.70
C GLN A 328 15.95 0.64 -17.54
N ASN A 329 14.73 0.99 -17.94
CA ASN A 329 14.45 2.20 -18.70
C ASN A 329 14.78 3.46 -17.91
N ILE A 330 14.33 3.56 -16.65
CA ILE A 330 14.66 4.71 -15.78
C ILE A 330 16.17 4.81 -15.58
N LEU A 331 16.85 3.70 -15.27
CA LEU A 331 18.29 3.71 -15.03
C LEU A 331 19.08 4.12 -16.26
N ASN A 332 18.68 3.66 -17.45
CA ASN A 332 19.29 4.09 -18.71
C ASN A 332 19.12 5.59 -18.94
N LEU A 333 17.95 6.15 -18.64
CA LEU A 333 17.70 7.60 -18.72
C LEU A 333 18.52 8.38 -17.68
N MET A 334 18.57 7.91 -16.43
CA MET A 334 19.42 8.50 -15.38
C MET A 334 20.89 8.54 -15.79
N VAL A 335 21.39 7.43 -16.32
CA VAL A 335 22.76 7.31 -16.79
C VAL A 335 23.02 8.25 -17.97
N LYS A 336 22.11 8.31 -18.95
CA LYS A 336 22.20 9.26 -20.07
C LYS A 336 22.17 10.70 -19.60
N GLU A 337 21.41 11.02 -18.57
CA GLU A 337 21.32 12.38 -18.03
C GLU A 337 22.55 12.84 -17.24
N ILE A 338 23.18 11.91 -16.54
CA ILE A 338 24.46 12.15 -15.86
C ILE A 338 25.59 12.20 -16.89
N ALA A 339 25.57 11.29 -17.87
CA ALA A 339 26.55 11.22 -18.95
C ALA A 339 26.36 12.32 -20.01
N GLY A 340 25.18 12.91 -20.17
CA GLY A 340 24.92 14.05 -21.06
C GLY A 340 25.51 15.36 -20.55
N LYS A 341 26.15 15.32 -19.37
CA LYS A 341 27.14 16.32 -18.92
C LYS A 341 28.58 15.98 -19.34
N ALA A 342 28.76 14.85 -20.01
CA ALA A 342 30.00 14.29 -20.56
C ALA A 342 29.74 13.86 -22.03
N GLU A 343 29.63 14.89 -22.88
CA GLU A 343 29.78 14.85 -24.34
C GLU A 343 28.61 14.32 -25.21
N ASN A 344 28.35 15.12 -26.25
CA ASN A 344 27.71 14.73 -27.49
C ASN A 344 28.41 13.48 -28.06
N ASP A 345 27.67 12.39 -28.25
CA ASP A 345 27.57 11.67 -29.53
C ASP A 345 26.94 10.27 -29.33
N SER A 346 26.02 9.95 -30.25
CA SER A 346 25.56 8.61 -30.66
C SER A 346 25.39 7.51 -29.60
N PHE A 347 24.21 7.44 -28.97
CA PHE A 347 23.74 6.24 -28.25
C PHE A 347 22.48 5.65 -28.89
N GLN A 348 22.64 4.96 -30.02
CA GLN A 348 21.69 3.96 -30.49
C GLN A 348 22.14 2.57 -30.03
N GLY A 349 21.21 1.84 -29.41
CA GLY A 349 21.27 0.39 -29.19
C GLY A 349 22.54 -0.16 -28.56
N ILE A 350 22.62 -0.18 -27.22
CA ILE A 350 23.67 -0.96 -26.54
C ILE A 350 23.02 -1.92 -25.54
N SER A 351 23.21 -3.21 -25.80
CA SER A 351 23.04 -4.28 -24.82
C SER A 351 23.99 -4.03 -23.66
N VAL A 352 23.45 -3.76 -22.47
CA VAL A 352 24.24 -3.39 -21.30
C VAL A 352 24.85 -4.65 -20.67
N GLN A 353 26.09 -5.00 -21.07
CA GLN A 353 26.88 -6.01 -20.35
C GLN A 353 27.44 -5.43 -19.03
N GLY A 354 27.35 -6.24 -17.97
CA GLY A 354 27.30 -5.83 -16.55
C GLY A 354 28.49 -5.11 -15.91
N ASN A 355 29.59 -4.83 -16.60
CA ASN A 355 30.72 -4.11 -16.01
C ASN A 355 30.63 -2.59 -16.15
N TYR A 356 30.14 -2.07 -17.28
CA TYR A 356 30.10 -0.63 -17.57
C TYR A 356 28.99 0.10 -16.80
N LEU A 357 27.86 -0.58 -16.58
CA LEU A 357 26.76 -0.04 -15.79
C LEU A 357 27.11 0.05 -14.29
N SER A 358 27.97 -0.86 -13.79
CA SER A 358 28.42 -0.84 -12.40
C SER A 358 29.24 0.40 -12.04
N GLU A 359 29.91 1.02 -13.01
CA GLU A 359 30.63 2.29 -12.80
C GLU A 359 29.71 3.50 -12.92
N LYS A 360 28.75 3.48 -13.85
CA LYS A 360 27.80 4.61 -14.00
C LYS A 360 26.77 4.67 -12.87
N ILE A 361 26.31 3.53 -12.36
CA ILE A 361 25.45 3.46 -11.16
C ILE A 361 26.19 3.96 -9.91
N ARG A 362 27.53 3.88 -9.87
CA ARG A 362 28.27 4.41 -8.71
C ARG A 362 28.07 5.90 -8.51
N PHE A 363 27.89 6.67 -9.58
CA PHE A 363 27.62 8.10 -9.46
C PHE A 363 26.23 8.39 -8.86
N LEU A 364 25.26 7.47 -9.00
CA LEU A 364 23.91 7.67 -8.47
C LEU A 364 23.89 7.76 -6.94
N TYR A 365 24.74 7.02 -6.22
CA TYR A 365 24.81 7.11 -4.76
C TYR A 365 25.61 8.32 -4.25
N GLN A 366 26.35 9.00 -5.12
CA GLN A 366 27.05 10.24 -4.77
C GLN A 366 26.13 11.46 -4.83
N LEU A 367 25.00 11.34 -5.54
CA LEU A 367 23.98 12.38 -5.58
C LEU A 367 23.40 12.60 -4.20
N SER A 368 23.15 13.85 -3.82
CA SER A 368 22.32 14.20 -2.66
C SER A 368 20.84 13.92 -2.94
N ASP A 369 20.02 13.86 -1.88
CA ASP A 369 18.56 13.73 -1.99
C ASP A 369 17.94 14.72 -2.98
N LEU A 370 18.36 15.98 -2.91
CA LEU A 370 17.87 17.02 -3.82
C LEU A 370 18.25 16.73 -5.28
N GLN A 371 19.45 16.19 -5.52
CA GLN A 371 19.88 15.82 -6.86
C GLN A 371 19.11 14.60 -7.39
N ILE A 372 18.86 13.59 -6.56
CA ILE A 372 18.04 12.42 -6.92
C ILE A 372 16.63 12.86 -7.32
N ARG A 373 15.98 13.70 -6.48
CA ARG A 373 14.64 14.23 -6.76
C ARG A 373 14.59 15.02 -8.06
N LYS A 374 15.56 15.91 -8.30
CA LYS A 374 15.64 16.69 -9.53
C LYS A 374 15.87 15.81 -10.76
N LEU A 375 16.65 14.73 -10.62
CA LEU A 375 16.89 13.77 -11.68
C LEU A 375 15.59 13.02 -12.04
N GLY A 376 14.86 12.53 -11.04
CA GLY A 376 13.55 11.91 -11.24
C GLY A 376 12.56 12.84 -11.95
N GLU A 377 12.46 14.10 -11.52
CA GLU A 377 11.62 15.11 -12.19
C GLU A 377 12.04 15.37 -13.65
N LYS A 378 13.35 15.41 -13.91
CA LYS A 378 13.86 15.64 -15.27
C LYS A 378 13.51 14.47 -16.20
N ILE A 379 13.68 13.24 -15.72
CA ILE A 379 13.33 12.02 -16.47
C ILE A 379 11.83 11.96 -16.72
N PHE A 380 11.02 12.25 -15.70
CA PHE A 380 9.56 12.33 -15.85
C PHE A 380 9.16 13.30 -16.98
N LYS A 381 9.77 14.50 -17.03
CA LYS A 381 9.51 15.48 -18.11
C LYS A 381 9.95 15.00 -19.49
N GLN A 382 11.08 14.28 -19.59
CA GLN A 382 11.58 13.74 -20.87
C GLN A 382 10.74 12.63 -21.44
N LEU A 383 10.17 11.81 -20.56
CA LEU A 383 9.33 10.70 -20.95
C LEU A 383 8.12 11.16 -21.76
N LYS A 384 7.74 12.46 -21.68
CA LYS A 384 6.58 13.04 -22.39
C LYS A 384 5.31 12.21 -22.21
N LEU A 385 5.28 11.32 -21.20
CA LEU A 385 4.32 10.22 -21.10
C LEU A 385 2.89 10.69 -20.82
N LEU A 386 2.68 12.00 -20.64
CA LEU A 386 1.36 12.60 -20.43
C LEU A 386 1.20 13.94 -21.15
N HIS A 387 2.00 14.20 -22.19
CA HIS A 387 1.85 15.40 -23.01
C HIS A 387 0.84 15.21 -24.13
N THR A 388 -0.37 14.76 -23.81
CA THR A 388 -1.56 15.03 -24.62
C THR A 388 -2.82 14.98 -23.74
N ASN A 389 -3.40 16.15 -23.49
CA ASN A 389 -4.82 16.32 -23.18
C ASN A 389 -5.40 15.79 -21.86
N CYS A 390 -4.66 15.71 -20.75
CA CYS A 390 -5.32 15.35 -19.49
C CYS A 390 -6.31 16.39 -18.95
N TYR A 391 -6.35 17.63 -19.48
CA TYR A 391 -7.56 18.45 -19.47
C TYR A 391 -7.48 19.46 -20.65
N PRO A 392 -8.53 19.61 -21.48
CA PRO A 392 -8.76 20.87 -22.16
C PRO A 392 -9.09 21.90 -21.08
N GLU A 393 -8.05 22.46 -20.46
CA GLU A 393 -8.21 23.61 -19.59
C GLU A 393 -8.93 24.69 -20.39
N GLN A 394 -10.07 25.11 -19.87
CA GLN A 394 -10.11 26.36 -19.12
C GLN A 394 -9.51 27.60 -19.84
N LYS A 395 -9.45 27.59 -21.18
CA LYS A 395 -9.27 28.79 -22.01
C LYS A 395 -10.56 29.61 -22.13
N THR A 396 -11.69 29.10 -21.62
CA THR A 396 -13.01 29.77 -21.73
C THR A 396 -13.39 30.63 -20.52
N LEU A 397 -12.66 30.58 -19.40
CA LEU A 397 -13.04 31.34 -18.18
C LEU A 397 -12.13 32.55 -17.86
N GLN A 398 -11.10 32.83 -18.66
CA GLN A 398 -10.36 34.11 -18.61
C GLN A 398 -10.75 35.11 -19.72
N LYS A 399 -11.64 34.75 -20.65
CA LYS A 399 -12.13 35.65 -21.70
C LYS A 399 -13.55 36.21 -21.49
N SER A 400 -14.27 35.76 -20.45
CA SER A 400 -15.61 36.28 -20.11
C SER A 400 -15.64 37.25 -18.91
N GLY A 401 -14.49 37.47 -18.25
CA GLY A 401 -14.38 38.39 -17.10
C GLY A 401 -13.97 39.84 -17.43
N GLN A 402 -13.77 40.17 -18.70
CA GLN A 402 -13.48 41.55 -19.15
C GLN A 402 -14.46 41.94 -20.25
N ARG A 403 -15.67 42.34 -19.87
CA ARG A 403 -16.46 43.36 -20.57
C ARG A 403 -17.57 43.89 -19.66
N SER A 404 -17.58 45.21 -19.53
CA SER A 404 -18.62 46.11 -19.04
C SER A 404 -19.06 46.01 -17.57
N PHE A 405 -18.32 46.71 -16.71
CA PHE A 405 -18.96 47.74 -15.88
C PHE A 405 -18.37 49.10 -16.28
N SER A 406 -19.13 49.83 -17.08
CA SER A 406 -18.98 51.28 -17.26
C SER A 406 -20.37 51.85 -17.53
N ALA A 407 -20.87 52.59 -16.55
CA ALA A 407 -21.89 53.64 -16.56
C ALA A 407 -22.78 53.78 -17.81
N VAL A 408 -24.10 53.63 -17.66
CA VAL A 408 -25.13 54.65 -17.37
C VAL A 408 -26.45 53.93 -17.14
#